data_AF-A0A352DR38-F1
#
_entry.id   AF-A0A352DR38-F1
#
_cell.length_a   1.000
_cell.length_b   1.000
_cell.length_c   1.000
_cell.angle_alpha   90.00
_cell.angle_beta   90.00
_cell.angle_gamma   90.00
#
_symmetry.space_group_name_H-M   'P 1'
#
loop_
_entity.id
_entity.type
_entity.pdbx_description
1 polymer ?
#
loop_
_entity_poly.entity_id
_entity_poly.type
_entity_poly.pdbx_seq_one_letter_code
_entity_poly.pdbx_strand_id
1 'polypeptide(L)'
;MLMISIMDIDKKAQHHHAHRLLRECLRPYGVPEEAAIERMEYGKPYLRDFPELHFNLSHGSGIAACIVTDTECGIDCEQCREMREGVVRRCFSPAEKRLLEEIPESERDLMFTRLWTLKEAFVKCIGKGIGYPMDTAEFAFEGSRIVTAPKGYRFSQYILRGGRYVCSTAVSSR
;
A
#
# COMPACT_ATOMS: atom_id res chain seq x y z
N MET A 1 -14.38 -1.56 1.80
CA MET A 1 -14.30 -0.13 2.20
C MET A 1 -12.86 0.34 2.16
N LEU A 2 -12.62 1.61 1.80
CA LEU A 2 -11.30 2.24 1.78
C LEU A 2 -11.40 3.64 2.41
N MET A 3 -10.51 3.96 3.34
CA MET A 3 -10.35 5.31 3.88
C MET A 3 -8.91 5.76 3.75
N ILE A 4 -8.72 7.00 3.28
CA ILE A 4 -7.42 7.66 3.18
C ILE A 4 -7.52 8.99 3.92
N SER A 5 -6.65 9.20 4.90
CA SER A 5 -6.58 10.39 5.73
C SER A 5 -5.26 11.10 5.48
N ILE A 6 -5.33 12.32 4.95
CA ILE A 6 -4.19 13.25 4.93
C ILE A 6 -4.25 14.05 6.22
N MET A 7 -3.12 14.16 6.90
CA MET A 7 -3.04 14.70 8.26
C MET A 7 -1.84 15.62 8.40
N ASP A 8 -2.01 16.67 9.20
CA ASP A 8 -0.94 17.56 9.63
C ASP A 8 -0.80 17.44 11.15
N ILE A 9 -0.15 16.35 11.57
CA ILE A 9 0.04 16.00 12.97
C ILE A 9 1.46 15.50 13.20
N ASP A 10 1.92 15.65 14.44
CA ASP A 10 3.22 15.17 14.88
C ASP A 10 3.43 13.70 14.55
N LYS A 11 4.67 13.35 14.18
CA LYS A 11 5.06 11.98 13.84
C LYS A 11 4.69 10.95 14.92
N LYS A 12 4.73 11.35 16.19
CA LYS A 12 4.33 10.50 17.34
C LYS A 12 2.82 10.23 17.39
N ALA A 13 2.00 11.14 16.87
CA ALA A 13 0.55 11.01 16.83
C ALA A 13 0.05 10.21 15.60
N GLN A 14 0.85 10.12 14.54
CA GLN A 14 0.50 9.40 13.30
C GLN A 14 0.15 7.93 13.54
N HIS A 15 0.88 7.25 14.42
CA HIS A 15 0.60 5.86 14.77
C HIS A 15 -0.78 5.70 15.41
N HIS A 16 -1.08 6.50 16.44
CA HIS A 16 -2.40 6.47 17.09
C HIS A 16 -3.53 6.85 16.12
N HIS A 17 -3.30 7.82 15.24
CA HIS A 17 -4.27 8.21 14.21
C HIS A 17 -4.58 7.05 13.25
N ALA A 18 -3.56 6.32 12.80
CA ALA A 18 -3.76 5.15 11.94
C ALA A 18 -4.57 4.04 12.65
N HIS A 19 -4.31 3.80 13.93
CA HIS A 19 -5.10 2.84 14.72
C HIS A 19 -6.56 3.27 14.91
N ARG A 20 -6.82 4.56 15.14
CA ARG A 20 -8.19 5.10 15.15
C ARG A 20 -8.86 4.91 13.78
N LEU A 21 -8.16 5.21 12.69
CA LEU A 21 -8.66 5.02 11.33
C LEU A 21 -9.06 3.57 11.07
N LEU A 22 -8.28 2.60 11.56
CA LEU A 22 -8.64 1.19 11.48
C LEU A 22 -9.95 0.90 12.23
N ARG A 23 -10.11 1.38 13.46
CA ARG A 23 -11.34 1.17 14.25
C ARG A 23 -12.55 1.80 13.58
N GLU A 24 -12.42 3.00 13.05
CA GLU A 24 -13.44 3.63 12.20
C GLU A 24 -13.76 2.77 10.98
N CYS A 25 -12.75 2.14 10.37
CA CYS A 25 -12.96 1.28 9.22
C CYS A 25 -13.69 -0.03 9.54
N LEU A 26 -13.52 -0.56 10.74
CA LEU A 26 -14.09 -1.83 11.15
C LEU A 26 -15.51 -1.69 11.73
N ARG A 27 -15.84 -0.52 12.26
CA ARG A 27 -17.14 -0.23 12.89
C ARG A 27 -18.37 -0.55 12.01
N PRO A 28 -18.42 -0.23 10.70
CA PRO A 28 -19.56 -0.57 9.84
C PRO A 28 -19.81 -2.08 9.68
N TYR A 29 -18.80 -2.90 9.97
CA TYR A 29 -18.90 -4.36 9.91
C TYR A 29 -19.25 -5.00 11.26
N GLY A 30 -19.56 -4.19 12.28
CA GLY A 30 -19.95 -4.69 13.61
C GLY A 30 -18.78 -5.22 14.45
N VAL A 31 -17.54 -4.99 14.03
CA VAL A 31 -16.36 -5.41 14.78
C VAL A 31 -16.17 -4.48 16.00
N PRO A 32 -16.13 -5.02 17.23
CA PRO A 32 -15.97 -4.21 18.44
C PRO A 32 -14.57 -3.59 18.57
N GLU A 33 -14.44 -2.54 19.37
CA GLU A 33 -13.16 -1.83 19.57
C GLU A 33 -12.14 -2.69 20.34
N GLU A 34 -12.62 -3.58 21.18
CA GLU A 34 -11.85 -4.58 21.93
C GLU A 34 -11.53 -5.84 21.12
N ALA A 35 -12.02 -5.96 19.88
CA ALA A 35 -11.74 -7.12 19.04
C ALA A 35 -10.23 -7.37 18.92
N ALA A 36 -9.83 -8.62 19.17
CA ALA A 36 -8.45 -9.04 19.14
C ALA A 36 -7.90 -9.01 17.71
N ILE A 37 -6.77 -8.31 17.55
CA ILE A 37 -6.00 -8.31 16.31
C ILE A 37 -4.77 -9.18 16.53
N GLU A 38 -4.68 -10.25 15.76
CA GLU A 38 -3.55 -11.17 15.80
C GLU A 38 -2.67 -11.02 14.59
N ARG A 39 -1.55 -11.75 14.56
CA ARG A 39 -0.59 -11.69 13.46
C ARG A 39 -0.36 -13.08 12.87
N MET A 40 -0.37 -13.15 11.54
CA MET A 40 0.07 -14.32 10.79
C MET A 40 1.59 -14.53 10.95
N GLU A 41 2.11 -15.62 10.40
CA GLU A 41 3.54 -16.01 10.44
C GLU A 41 4.50 -14.85 10.12
N TYR A 42 4.21 -14.08 9.07
CA TYR A 42 5.05 -12.94 8.64
C TYR A 42 4.59 -11.58 9.17
N GLY A 43 3.77 -11.57 10.23
CA GLY A 43 3.38 -10.36 10.95
C GLY A 43 2.15 -9.62 10.41
N LYS A 44 1.54 -10.09 9.30
CA LYS A 44 0.31 -9.50 8.74
C LYS A 44 -0.83 -9.61 9.77
N PRO A 45 -1.47 -8.49 10.15
CA PRO A 45 -2.53 -8.54 11.14
C PRO A 45 -3.84 -9.12 10.57
N TYR A 46 -4.62 -9.80 11.39
CA TYR A 46 -5.93 -10.36 11.04
C TYR A 46 -6.90 -10.36 12.25
N LEU A 47 -8.21 -10.44 11.98
CA LEU A 47 -9.26 -10.54 12.99
C LEU A 47 -9.61 -12.02 13.20
N ARG A 48 -9.27 -12.59 14.36
CA ARG A 48 -9.54 -14.01 14.65
C ARG A 48 -11.03 -14.34 14.62
N ASP A 49 -11.84 -13.47 15.22
CA ASP A 49 -13.28 -13.70 15.41
C ASP A 49 -14.13 -13.24 14.22
N PHE A 50 -13.50 -12.62 13.20
CA PHE A 50 -14.13 -12.15 11.96
C PHE A 50 -13.31 -12.59 10.74
N PRO A 51 -13.16 -13.90 10.52
CA PRO A 51 -12.26 -14.45 9.50
C PRO A 51 -12.65 -14.10 8.06
N GLU A 52 -13.89 -13.67 7.83
CA GLU A 52 -14.40 -13.18 6.54
C GLU A 52 -13.95 -11.75 6.21
N LEU A 53 -13.44 -11.02 7.21
CA LEU A 53 -12.96 -9.65 7.04
C LEU A 53 -11.44 -9.60 6.97
N HIS A 54 -10.94 -9.15 5.84
CA HIS A 54 -9.53 -8.87 5.63
C HIS A 54 -9.31 -7.37 5.71
N PHE A 55 -8.22 -6.96 6.36
CA PHE A 55 -7.87 -5.56 6.42
C PHE A 55 -6.38 -5.34 6.24
N ASN A 56 -6.03 -4.12 5.87
CA ASN A 56 -4.66 -3.67 5.91
C ASN A 56 -4.61 -2.18 6.27
N LEU A 57 -3.56 -1.79 6.99
CA LEU A 57 -3.34 -0.43 7.46
C LEU A 57 -1.94 0.00 7.06
N SER A 58 -1.83 1.21 6.50
CA SER A 58 -0.55 1.85 6.20
C SER A 58 -0.56 3.28 6.70
N HIS A 59 0.60 3.77 7.10
CA HIS A 59 0.79 5.19 7.39
C HIS A 59 2.22 5.62 7.06
N GLY A 60 2.35 6.87 6.65
CA GLY A 60 3.60 7.54 6.36
C GLY A 60 3.54 8.99 6.83
N SER A 61 4.57 9.75 6.49
CA SER A 61 4.61 11.18 6.80
C SER A 61 3.37 11.89 6.23
N GLY A 62 2.48 12.38 7.11
CA GLY A 62 1.29 13.14 6.72
C GLY A 62 0.16 12.37 6.03
N ILE A 63 0.21 11.03 5.97
CA ILE A 63 -0.84 10.21 5.37
C ILE A 63 -1.04 8.89 6.12
N ALA A 64 -2.30 8.48 6.30
CA ALA A 64 -2.69 7.16 6.77
C ALA A 64 -3.80 6.60 5.87
N ALA A 65 -3.81 5.30 5.65
CA ALA A 65 -4.82 4.65 4.84
C ALA A 65 -5.17 3.27 5.37
N CYS A 66 -6.45 2.93 5.33
CA CYS A 66 -6.95 1.62 5.74
C CYS A 66 -7.91 1.07 4.68
N ILE A 67 -7.76 -0.21 4.38
CA ILE A 67 -8.65 -0.96 3.51
C ILE A 67 -9.24 -2.13 4.30
N VAL A 68 -10.53 -2.41 4.07
CA VAL A 68 -11.26 -3.58 4.57
C VAL A 68 -12.01 -4.22 3.41
N THR A 69 -11.83 -5.52 3.21
CA THR A 69 -12.43 -6.31 2.11
C THR A 69 -12.85 -7.69 2.58
N ASP A 70 -13.57 -8.40 1.73
CA ASP A 70 -14.03 -9.78 1.89
C ASP A 70 -13.04 -10.83 1.31
N THR A 71 -11.92 -10.37 0.78
CA THR A 71 -10.80 -11.18 0.28
C THR A 71 -9.48 -10.57 0.75
N GLU A 72 -8.38 -11.31 0.66
CA GLU A 72 -7.05 -10.79 1.01
C GLU A 72 -6.75 -9.44 0.36
N CYS A 73 -6.26 -8.49 1.16
CA CYS A 73 -5.92 -7.15 0.71
C CYS A 73 -4.62 -6.64 1.32
N GLY A 74 -4.03 -5.65 0.66
CA GLY A 74 -2.89 -4.86 1.11
C GLY A 74 -3.04 -3.41 0.69
N ILE A 75 -2.49 -2.50 1.49
CA ILE A 75 -2.45 -1.07 1.21
C ILE A 75 -1.09 -0.50 1.58
N ASP A 76 -0.60 0.41 0.76
CA ASP A 76 0.57 1.21 1.08
C ASP A 76 0.34 2.67 0.73
N CYS A 77 0.86 3.57 1.55
CA CYS A 77 0.72 5.00 1.32
C CYS A 77 1.98 5.73 1.77
N GLU A 78 2.50 6.60 0.90
CA GLU A 78 3.70 7.38 1.16
C GLU A 78 3.54 8.83 0.70
N GLN A 79 4.25 9.72 1.39
CA GLN A 79 4.57 11.03 0.83
C GLN A 79 5.59 10.83 -0.30
N CYS A 80 5.38 11.49 -1.44
CA CYS A 80 6.36 11.50 -2.52
C CYS A 80 7.73 11.92 -1.98
N ARG A 81 8.74 11.13 -2.34
CA ARG A 81 10.09 11.26 -1.82
C ARG A 81 11.10 10.97 -2.90
N GLU A 82 12.33 11.42 -2.64
CA GLU A 82 13.48 11.16 -3.48
C GLU A 82 13.65 9.67 -3.78
N MET A 83 13.90 9.36 -5.05
CA MET A 83 14.21 8.04 -5.52
C MET A 83 15.44 7.48 -4.81
N ARG A 84 15.33 6.23 -4.32
CA ARG A 84 16.44 5.53 -3.66
C ARG A 84 17.00 4.45 -4.57
N GLU A 85 18.17 4.69 -5.17
CA GLU A 85 18.81 3.74 -6.09
C GLU A 85 18.97 2.34 -5.52
N GLY A 86 19.30 2.21 -4.24
CA GLY A 86 19.43 0.91 -3.57
C GLY A 86 18.11 0.11 -3.55
N VAL A 87 16.98 0.80 -3.39
CA VAL A 87 15.64 0.20 -3.44
C VAL A 87 15.30 -0.19 -4.87
N VAL A 88 15.54 0.70 -5.84
CA VAL A 88 15.33 0.42 -7.27
C VAL A 88 16.12 -0.80 -7.70
N ARG A 89 17.41 -0.88 -7.35
CA ARG A 89 18.27 -2.02 -7.70
C ARG A 89 17.72 -3.35 -7.19
N ARG A 90 17.22 -3.39 -5.96
CA ARG A 90 16.82 -4.62 -5.26
C ARG A 90 15.37 -5.04 -5.50
N CYS A 91 14.45 -4.09 -5.66
CA CYS A 91 13.01 -4.35 -5.61
C CYS A 91 12.31 -4.18 -6.96
N PHE A 92 12.98 -3.63 -7.99
CA PHE A 92 12.34 -3.27 -9.25
C PHE A 92 12.82 -4.20 -10.36
N SER A 93 11.89 -4.56 -11.24
CA SER A 93 12.14 -5.38 -12.43
C SER A 93 13.03 -4.62 -13.42
N PRO A 94 13.67 -5.32 -14.38
CA PRO A 94 14.41 -4.65 -15.44
C PRO A 94 13.56 -3.67 -16.27
N ALA A 95 12.27 -3.92 -16.45
CA ALA A 95 11.39 -3.02 -17.20
C ALA A 95 11.09 -1.74 -16.41
N GLU A 96 10.83 -1.86 -15.10
CA GLU A 96 10.59 -0.72 -14.23
C GLU A 96 11.84 0.17 -14.06
N LYS A 97 13.03 -0.44 -14.04
CA LYS A 97 14.31 0.30 -14.04
C LYS A 97 14.46 1.14 -15.30
N ARG A 98 14.22 0.56 -16.48
CA ARG A 98 14.24 1.29 -17.75
C ARG A 98 13.21 2.41 -17.78
N LEU A 99 12.00 2.16 -17.29
CA LEU A 99 10.97 3.20 -17.18
C LEU A 99 11.46 4.42 -16.38
N LEU A 100 12.14 4.20 -15.24
CA LEU A 100 12.69 5.30 -14.43
C LEU A 100 13.84 6.04 -15.14
N GLU A 101 14.63 5.34 -15.95
CA GLU A 101 15.73 5.92 -16.73
C GLU A 101 15.21 6.80 -17.88
N GLU A 102 14.14 6.39 -18.55
CA GLU A 102 13.59 7.01 -19.77
C GLU A 102 12.71 8.25 -19.52
N ILE A 103 12.12 8.38 -18.32
CA ILE A 103 11.28 9.55 -17.98
C ILE A 103 12.10 10.78 -17.57
N PRO A 104 11.52 11.99 -17.67
CA PRO A 104 12.16 13.21 -17.17
C PRO A 104 12.52 13.11 -15.69
N GLU A 105 13.67 13.68 -15.31
CA GLU A 105 14.17 13.64 -13.93
C GLU A 105 13.16 14.22 -12.92
N SER A 106 12.43 15.26 -13.30
CA SER A 106 11.37 15.87 -12.49
C SER A 106 10.19 14.94 -12.17
N GLU A 107 10.04 13.83 -12.89
CA GLU A 107 8.97 12.85 -12.69
C GLU A 107 9.44 11.57 -11.98
N ARG A 108 10.76 11.38 -11.84
CA ARG A 108 11.34 10.13 -11.33
C ARG A 108 10.92 9.82 -9.90
N ASP A 109 10.90 10.80 -9.01
CA ASP A 109 10.52 10.62 -7.61
C ASP A 109 9.06 10.17 -7.46
N LEU A 110 8.17 10.78 -8.25
CA LEU A 110 6.77 10.39 -8.25
C LEU A 110 6.59 9.00 -8.84
N MET A 111 7.23 8.69 -9.97
CA MET A 111 7.17 7.36 -10.57
C MET A 111 7.75 6.28 -9.65
N PHE A 112 8.88 6.55 -9.00
CA PHE A 112 9.48 5.69 -7.98
C PHE A 112 8.49 5.42 -6.85
N THR A 113 7.88 6.46 -6.29
CA THR A 113 6.90 6.33 -5.19
C THR A 113 5.66 5.56 -5.65
N ARG A 114 5.21 5.75 -6.89
CA ARG A 114 4.10 4.99 -7.49
C ARG A 114 4.40 3.50 -7.60
N LEU A 115 5.55 3.14 -8.14
CA LEU A 115 5.98 1.74 -8.24
C LEU A 115 6.18 1.12 -6.86
N TRP A 116 6.84 1.85 -5.96
CA TRP A 116 7.13 1.39 -4.60
C TRP A 116 5.85 1.07 -3.82
N THR A 117 4.89 1.99 -3.79
CA THR A 117 3.63 1.77 -3.07
C THR A 117 2.81 0.61 -3.66
N LEU A 118 2.85 0.37 -4.97
CA LEU A 118 2.19 -0.81 -5.58
C LEU A 118 2.84 -2.13 -5.13
N LYS A 119 4.18 -2.17 -5.11
CA LYS A 119 4.93 -3.35 -4.66
C LYS A 119 4.69 -3.65 -3.18
N GLU A 120 4.75 -2.63 -2.33
CA GLU A 120 4.46 -2.78 -0.90
C GLU A 120 3.00 -3.19 -0.66
N ALA A 121 2.03 -2.58 -1.36
CA ALA A 121 0.63 -2.99 -1.27
C ALA A 121 0.45 -4.47 -1.67
N PHE A 122 1.13 -4.91 -2.73
CA PHE A 122 1.11 -6.31 -3.16
C PHE A 122 1.70 -7.26 -2.12
N VAL A 123 2.88 -6.94 -1.59
CA VAL A 123 3.56 -7.77 -0.57
C VAL A 123 2.75 -7.86 0.72
N LYS A 124 2.13 -6.74 1.14
CA LYS A 124 1.18 -6.71 2.26
C LYS A 124 -0.07 -7.55 1.97
N CYS A 125 -0.55 -7.57 0.73
CA CYS A 125 -1.69 -8.38 0.32
C CYS A 125 -1.38 -9.88 0.45
N ILE A 126 -0.27 -10.34 -0.09
CA ILE A 126 0.10 -11.77 -0.02
C ILE A 126 0.66 -12.20 1.34
N GLY A 127 0.96 -11.23 2.22
CA GLY A 127 1.38 -11.49 3.59
C GLY A 127 2.73 -12.19 3.72
N LYS A 128 3.66 -12.01 2.77
CA LYS A 128 4.99 -12.66 2.77
C LYS A 128 6.11 -11.81 3.37
N GLY A 129 5.79 -10.59 3.81
CA GLY A 129 6.75 -9.66 4.40
C GLY A 129 7.87 -9.23 3.45
N ILE A 130 8.85 -8.49 4.00
CA ILE A 130 9.94 -7.87 3.24
C ILE A 130 10.90 -8.87 2.55
N GLY A 131 10.80 -10.16 2.86
CA GLY A 131 11.60 -11.21 2.24
C GLY A 131 11.13 -11.61 0.84
N TYR A 132 9.94 -11.16 0.42
CA TYR A 132 9.42 -11.43 -0.92
C TYR A 132 10.29 -10.77 -2.02
N PRO A 133 10.63 -11.48 -3.11
CA PRO A 133 11.40 -10.91 -4.23
C PRO A 133 10.52 -9.93 -5.04
N MET A 134 10.47 -8.67 -4.60
CA MET A 134 9.59 -7.63 -5.17
C MET A 134 9.87 -7.30 -6.63
N ASP A 135 11.06 -7.62 -7.15
CA ASP A 135 11.42 -7.47 -8.56
C ASP A 135 10.66 -8.41 -9.49
N THR A 136 10.04 -9.47 -8.94
CA THR A 136 9.13 -10.37 -9.67
C THR A 136 7.71 -9.81 -9.82
N ALA A 137 7.34 -8.80 -9.02
CA ALA A 137 6.04 -8.14 -9.09
C ALA A 137 6.15 -6.88 -9.97
N GLU A 138 6.06 -7.06 -11.28
CA GLU A 138 6.23 -5.99 -12.26
C GLU A 138 4.95 -5.15 -12.47
N PHE A 139 5.13 -3.84 -12.55
CA PHE A 139 4.09 -2.88 -12.90
C PHE A 139 4.50 -1.99 -14.08
N ALA A 140 3.53 -1.67 -14.94
CA ALA A 140 3.71 -0.71 -16.03
C ALA A 140 2.46 0.18 -16.17
N PHE A 141 2.64 1.34 -16.78
CA PHE A 141 1.61 2.37 -16.88
C PHE A 141 1.43 2.87 -18.31
N GLU A 142 0.19 3.21 -18.64
CA GLU A 142 -0.16 4.08 -19.77
C GLU A 142 -0.84 5.33 -19.19
N GLY A 143 -0.09 6.44 -19.12
CA GLY A 143 -0.51 7.62 -18.38
C GLY A 143 -0.73 7.31 -16.89
N SER A 144 -1.96 7.47 -16.42
CA SER A 144 -2.35 7.14 -15.03
C SER A 144 -2.82 5.70 -14.85
N ARG A 145 -3.10 4.96 -15.93
CA ARG A 145 -3.66 3.61 -15.89
C ARG A 145 -2.56 2.57 -15.68
N ILE A 146 -2.79 1.63 -14.77
CA ILE A 146 -1.95 0.43 -14.59
C ILE A 146 -2.31 -0.57 -15.70
N VAL A 147 -1.33 -0.97 -16.52
CA VAL A 147 -1.53 -1.89 -17.66
C VAL A 147 -0.82 -3.23 -17.50
N THR A 148 0.26 -3.26 -16.70
CA THR A 148 0.92 -4.50 -16.27
C THR A 148 0.85 -4.55 -14.74
N ALA A 149 0.48 -5.71 -14.20
CA ALA A 149 0.45 -5.99 -12.77
C ALA A 149 0.43 -7.51 -12.52
N PRO A 150 0.76 -7.98 -11.30
CA PRO A 150 0.61 -9.38 -10.91
C PRO A 150 -0.80 -9.96 -11.16
N LYS A 151 -0.87 -11.14 -11.77
CA LYS A 151 -2.13 -11.84 -12.06
C LYS A 151 -2.82 -12.32 -10.78
N GLY A 152 -4.15 -12.40 -10.81
CA GLY A 152 -4.95 -12.84 -9.67
C GLY A 152 -5.19 -11.74 -8.62
N TYR A 153 -4.79 -10.50 -8.91
CA TYR A 153 -4.98 -9.35 -8.02
C TYR A 153 -5.52 -8.15 -8.80
N ARG A 154 -6.29 -7.32 -8.11
CA ARG A 154 -6.74 -6.01 -8.60
C ARG A 154 -5.99 -4.92 -7.87
N PHE A 155 -5.54 -3.93 -8.62
CA PHE A 155 -4.79 -2.80 -8.10
C PHE A 155 -5.53 -1.49 -8.32
N SER A 156 -5.42 -0.58 -7.38
CA SER A 156 -5.90 0.81 -7.54
C SER A 156 -4.91 1.75 -6.89
N GLN A 157 -4.63 2.87 -7.56
CA GLN A 157 -3.67 3.86 -7.11
C GLN A 157 -4.29 5.25 -7.10
N TYR A 158 -4.02 6.00 -6.04
CA TYR A 158 -4.56 7.31 -5.77
C TYR A 158 -3.39 8.30 -5.66
N ILE A 159 -3.30 9.22 -6.61
CA ILE A 159 -2.34 10.33 -6.60
C ILE A 159 -3.03 11.53 -5.97
N LEU A 160 -2.57 11.96 -4.80
CA LEU A 160 -3.27 12.91 -3.94
C LEU A 160 -2.48 14.21 -3.81
N ARG A 161 -3.21 15.32 -3.67
CA ARG A 161 -2.65 16.67 -3.48
C ARG A 161 -1.57 17.01 -4.52
N GLY A 162 -1.88 16.79 -5.80
CA GLY A 162 -0.96 17.09 -6.91
C GLY A 162 0.31 16.23 -6.94
N GLY A 163 0.26 15.00 -6.42
CA GLY A 163 1.41 14.10 -6.39
C GLY A 163 2.20 14.12 -5.09
N ARG A 164 1.83 14.96 -4.12
CA ARG A 164 2.50 14.99 -2.81
C ARG A 164 2.35 13.68 -2.04
N TYR A 165 1.26 12.95 -2.23
CA TYR A 165 1.06 11.63 -1.61
C TYR A 165 0.57 10.62 -2.64
N VAL A 166 1.01 9.38 -2.47
CA VAL A 166 0.57 8.24 -3.28
C VAL A 166 0.03 7.17 -2.33
N CYS A 167 -1.13 6.63 -2.66
CA CYS A 167 -1.71 5.48 -1.97
C CYS A 167 -2.04 4.41 -2.98
N SER A 168 -1.61 3.18 -2.74
CA SER A 168 -1.82 2.03 -3.62
C SER A 168 -2.47 0.90 -2.84
N THR A 169 -3.39 0.19 -3.49
CA THR A 169 -4.12 -0.95 -2.94
C THR A 169 -3.92 -2.17 -3.82
N ALA A 170 -3.88 -3.34 -3.21
CA ALA A 170 -3.91 -4.64 -3.86
C ALA A 170 -4.98 -5.49 -3.19
N VAL A 171 -5.84 -6.12 -3.98
CA VAL A 171 -6.92 -6.99 -3.50
C VAL A 171 -6.91 -8.27 -4.32
N SER A 172 -6.94 -9.43 -3.66
CA SER A 172 -7.05 -10.72 -4.35
C SER A 172 -8.30 -10.74 -5.23
N SER A 173 -8.15 -11.25 -6.45
CA SER A 173 -9.31 -11.62 -7.27
C SER A 173 -9.91 -12.91 -6.68
N ARG A 174 -11.22 -13.07 -6.82
CA ARG A 174 -11.89 -14.34 -6.54
C ARG A 174 -11.61 -15.35 -7.65
#